data_AF-A0A1A9R986-F1
#
_entry.id   AF-A0A1A9R986-F1
#
_cell.length_a   1.000
_cell.length_b   1.000
_cell.length_c   1.000
_cell.angle_alpha   90.00
_cell.angle_beta   90.00
_cell.angle_gamma   90.00
#
_symmetry.space_group_name_H-M   'P 1'
#
loop_
_entity.id
_entity.type
_entity.pdbx_description
1 polymer ?
#
loop_
_entity_poly.entity_id
_entity_poly.type
_entity_poly.pdbx_seq_one_letter_code
_entity_poly.pdbx_strand_id
1 'polypeptide(L)'
;MKNKVDDLRNHLFAQLERLGDESIKGDALKEEIQRAKAVSDVSAQLVDSARAENERLKLLKRAPGSNFMPTGELIDEEGLPALKHQ
;
A
#
# COMPACT_ATOMS: atom_id res chain seq x y z
N MET A 1 -6.74 3.70 -14.53
CA MET A 1 -5.47 3.43 -13.82
C MET A 1 -5.77 2.64 -12.55
N LYS A 2 -4.92 1.68 -12.19
CA LYS A 2 -5.08 0.81 -11.01
C LYS A 2 -4.37 1.44 -9.81
N ASN A 3 -5.08 2.32 -9.10
CA ASN A 3 -4.48 3.22 -8.11
C ASN A 3 -4.68 2.74 -6.65
N LYS A 4 -5.03 1.47 -6.44
CA LYS A 4 -5.35 0.96 -5.09
C LYS A 4 -4.13 0.29 -4.46
N VAL A 5 -4.06 0.30 -3.13
CA VAL A 5 -3.02 -0.43 -2.37
C VAL A 5 -3.04 -1.93 -2.69
N ASP A 6 -4.22 -2.51 -2.93
CA ASP A 6 -4.31 -3.93 -3.33
C ASP A 6 -3.71 -4.19 -4.71
N ASP A 7 -3.77 -3.21 -5.62
CA ASP A 7 -3.10 -3.32 -6.92
C ASP A 7 -1.58 -3.33 -6.74
N LEU A 8 -1.03 -2.49 -5.85
CA LEU A 8 0.39 -2.50 -5.50
C LEU A 8 0.84 -3.88 -5.01
N ARG A 9 0.07 -4.48 -4.09
CA ARG A 9 0.36 -5.82 -3.55
C ARG A 9 0.38 -6.87 -4.66
N ASN A 10 -0.62 -6.85 -5.54
CA ASN A 10 -0.69 -7.77 -6.68
C ASN A 10 0.53 -7.61 -7.61
N HIS A 11 0.97 -6.38 -7.87
CA HIS A 11 2.16 -6.12 -8.67
C HIS A 11 3.44 -6.60 -8.00
N LEU A 12 3.58 -6.43 -6.68
CA LEU A 12 4.72 -6.94 -5.91
C LEU A 12 4.79 -8.46 -5.91
N PHE A 13 3.65 -9.16 -5.76
CA PHE A 13 3.60 -10.61 -5.85
C PHE A 13 3.95 -11.11 -7.25
N ALA A 14 3.40 -10.48 -8.29
CA ALA A 14 3.74 -10.84 -9.67
C ALA A 14 5.24 -10.64 -9.97
N GLN A 15 5.87 -9.63 -9.36
CA GLN A 15 7.30 -9.40 -9.47
C GLN A 15 8.11 -10.49 -8.74
N LEU A 16 7.64 -10.92 -7.57
CA LEU A 16 8.24 -12.02 -6.83
C LEU A 16 8.17 -13.35 -7.60
N GLU A 17 7.02 -13.66 -8.20
CA GLU A 17 6.85 -14.84 -9.05
C GLU A 17 7.80 -14.81 -10.26
N ARG A 18 7.92 -13.66 -10.94
CA ARG A 18 8.86 -13.50 -12.06
C ARG A 18 10.32 -13.71 -11.65
N LEU A 19 10.73 -13.22 -10.48
CA LEU A 19 12.09 -13.47 -9.97
C LEU A 19 12.34 -14.95 -9.64
N GLY A 20 11.29 -15.69 -9.29
CA GLY A 20 11.37 -17.13 -9.03
C GLY A 20 11.30 -18.00 -10.29
N ASP A 21 11.05 -17.42 -11.47
CA ASP A 21 10.99 -18.17 -12.73
C ASP A 21 12.38 -18.66 -13.15
N GLU A 22 12.63 -19.95 -12.95
CA GLU A 22 13.90 -20.60 -13.28
C GLU A 22 14.24 -20.59 -14.77
N SER A 23 13.29 -20.25 -15.65
CA SER A 23 13.55 -20.10 -17.09
C SER A 23 14.26 -18.78 -17.43
N ILE A 24 14.17 -17.76 -16.57
CA ILE A 24 14.81 -16.46 -16.75
C ILE A 24 16.26 -16.52 -16.22
N LYS A 25 17.24 -16.35 -17.11
CA LYS A 25 18.67 -16.51 -16.80
C LYS A 25 19.53 -15.45 -17.46
N GLY A 26 20.80 -15.38 -17.07
CA GLY A 26 21.80 -14.52 -17.69
C GLY A 26 21.41 -13.05 -17.60
N ASP A 27 21.49 -12.32 -18.72
CA ASP A 27 21.20 -10.89 -18.74
C ASP A 27 19.72 -10.57 -18.53
N ALA A 28 18.81 -11.44 -18.96
CA ALA A 28 17.38 -11.28 -18.69
C ALA A 28 17.07 -11.31 -17.18
N LEU A 29 17.76 -12.17 -16.41
CA LEU A 29 17.64 -12.21 -14.96
C LEU A 29 18.22 -10.95 -14.31
N LYS A 30 19.36 -10.44 -14.81
CA LYS A 30 19.94 -9.19 -14.30
C LYS A 30 18.99 -8.01 -14.53
N GLU A 31 18.37 -7.91 -15.70
CA GLU A 31 17.35 -6.89 -15.96
C GLU A 31 16.13 -7.04 -15.04
N GLU A 32 15.67 -8.27 -14.80
CA GLU A 32 14.53 -8.51 -13.91
C GLU A 32 14.84 -8.13 -12.47
N ILE A 33 16.07 -8.37 -12.00
CA ILE A 33 16.54 -7.89 -10.69
C ILE A 33 16.54 -6.35 -10.63
N GLN A 34 16.99 -5.67 -11.69
CA GLN A 34 16.95 -4.21 -11.75
C GLN A 34 15.51 -3.68 -11.76
N ARG A 35 14.62 -4.31 -12.53
CA ARG A 35 13.18 -3.99 -12.53
C ARG A 35 12.57 -4.20 -11.15
N ALA A 36 12.85 -5.32 -10.50
CA ALA A 36 12.37 -5.61 -9.15
C ALA A 36 12.81 -4.57 -8.13
N LYS A 37 14.08 -4.13 -8.21
CA LYS A 37 14.60 -3.06 -7.36
C LYS A 37 13.85 -1.75 -7.58
N ALA A 38 13.67 -1.33 -8.84
CA ALA A 38 12.94 -0.11 -9.15
C ALA A 38 11.48 -0.16 -8.66
N VAL A 39 10.79 -1.30 -8.85
CA VAL A 39 9.44 -1.51 -8.34
C VAL A 39 9.40 -1.43 -6.81
N SER A 40 10.36 -2.07 -6.13
CA SER A 40 10.45 -2.03 -4.66
C SER A 40 10.68 -0.61 -4.14
N ASP A 41 11.57 0.16 -4.78
CA ASP A 41 11.93 1.50 -4.36
C ASP A 41 10.71 2.45 -4.47
N VAL A 42 9.96 2.39 -5.58
CA VAL A 42 8.71 3.17 -5.74
C VAL A 42 7.62 2.69 -4.77
N SER A 43 7.53 1.38 -4.53
CA SER A 43 6.53 0.82 -3.60
C SER A 43 6.78 1.26 -2.16
N ALA A 44 8.04 1.40 -1.75
CA ALA A 44 8.40 1.91 -0.43
C ALA A 44 7.90 3.34 -0.22
N GLN A 45 8.09 4.22 -1.21
CA GLN A 45 7.59 5.60 -1.17
C GLN A 45 6.07 5.67 -1.01
N LEU A 46 5.34 4.78 -1.70
CA LEU A 46 3.89 4.71 -1.59
C LEU A 46 3.43 4.24 -0.19
N VAL A 47 4.12 3.24 0.37
CA VAL A 47 3.85 2.76 1.74
C VAL A 47 4.13 3.87 2.77
N ASP A 48 5.21 4.63 2.61
CA ASP A 48 5.54 5.73 3.52
C ASP A 48 4.51 6.87 3.42
N SER A 49 4.02 7.18 2.23
CA SER A 49 2.89 8.11 2.05
C SER A 49 1.63 7.61 2.76
N ALA A 50 1.32 6.31 2.66
CA ALA A 50 0.17 5.73 3.35
C ALA A 50 0.33 5.72 4.88
N ARG A 51 1.56 5.53 5.39
CA ARG A 51 1.86 5.66 6.83
C ARG A 51 1.61 7.09 7.32
N ALA A 52 2.12 8.08 6.60
CA ALA A 52 1.92 9.49 6.94
C ALA A 52 0.42 9.86 7.01
N GLU A 53 -0.36 9.36 6.05
CA GLU A 53 -1.81 9.56 6.03
C GLU A 53 -2.52 8.88 7.22
N ASN A 54 -2.11 7.66 7.58
CA ASN A 54 -2.65 6.99 8.77
C ASN A 54 -2.33 7.73 10.07
N GLU A 55 -1.11 8.26 10.21
CA GLU A 55 -0.76 9.09 11.37
C GLU A 55 -1.61 10.36 11.44
N ARG A 56 -1.86 11.01 10.30
CA ARG A 56 -2.78 12.15 10.20
C ARG A 56 -4.19 11.79 10.67
N LEU A 57 -4.71 10.63 10.27
CA LEU A 57 -6.04 10.16 10.67
C LEU A 57 -6.12 9.90 12.18
N LYS A 58 -5.10 9.29 12.79
CA LYS A 58 -5.03 9.09 14.25
C LYS A 58 -5.08 10.41 15.01
N LEU A 59 -4.30 11.42 14.59
CA LEU A 59 -4.31 12.76 15.20
C LEU A 59 -5.68 13.42 15.15
N LEU A 60 -6.46 13.14 14.10
CA LEU A 60 -7.81 13.67 13.93
C LEU A 60 -8.89 12.81 14.60
N LYS A 61 -8.51 11.77 15.38
CA LYS A 61 -9.44 10.77 15.92
C LYS A 61 -10.38 10.24 14.84
N ARG A 62 -9.81 9.86 13.69
CA ARG A 62 -10.53 9.27 12.57
C ARG A 62 -10.08 7.85 12.35
N ALA A 63 -11.03 6.98 12.01
CA ALA A 63 -10.73 5.62 11.59
C ALA A 63 -9.75 5.65 10.40
N PRO A 64 -8.83 4.68 10.28
CA PRO A 64 -8.04 4.49 9.08
C PRO A 64 -8.97 4.46 7.85
N GLY A 65 -8.78 5.40 6.95
CA GLY A 65 -9.57 5.48 5.73
C GLY A 65 -9.21 4.29 4.87
N SER A 66 -10.15 3.36 4.69
CA SER A 66 -10.06 2.47 3.53
C SER A 66 -10.36 3.29 2.27
N ASN A 67 -9.98 2.80 1.09
CA ASN A 67 -10.43 3.41 -0.18
C ASN A 67 -11.97 3.43 -0.35
N PHE A 68 -12.72 2.84 0.59
CA PHE A 68 -14.18 2.92 0.70
C PHE A 68 -14.64 4.15 1.51
N MET A 69 -13.79 4.69 2.41
CA MET A 69 -14.06 5.85 3.26
C MET A 69 -12.82 6.78 3.30
N PRO A 70 -12.65 7.70 2.34
CA PRO A 70 -11.42 8.48 2.14
C PRO A 70 -11.06 9.39 3.32
N THR A 71 -12.01 9.67 4.21
CA THR A 71 -11.81 10.56 5.37
C THR A 71 -11.78 9.82 6.71
N GLY A 72 -12.17 8.54 6.76
CA GLY A 72 -12.45 7.83 8.01
C GLY A 72 -13.64 8.41 8.79
N GLU A 73 -14.42 7.57 9.47
CA GLU A 73 -15.41 8.06 10.42
C GLU A 73 -14.72 8.62 11.67
N LEU A 74 -15.34 9.58 12.34
CA LEU A 74 -14.89 9.99 13.67
C LEU A 74 -14.95 8.76 14.59
N ILE A 75 -13.90 8.55 15.37
CA ILE A 75 -13.84 7.49 16.37
C ILE A 75 -13.74 8.09 17.78
N ASP A 76 -14.30 7.38 18.75
CA ASP A 76 -14.19 7.72 20.17
C ASP A 76 -12.82 7.31 20.74
N GLU A 77 -12.65 7.44 22.07
CA GLU A 77 -11.41 7.11 22.76
C GLU A 77 -11.09 5.59 22.79
N GLU A 78 -12.09 4.76 22.50
CA GLU A 78 -11.98 3.30 22.42
C GLU A 78 -11.75 2.83 20.96
N GLY A 79 -11.76 3.76 20.00
CA GLY A 79 -11.55 3.48 18.58
C GLY A 79 -12.81 3.02 17.84
N LEU A 80 -13.99 3.18 18.42
CA LEU A 80 -15.29 2.84 17.84
C LEU A 80 -15.91 4.04 17.12
N PRO A 81 -16.78 3.85 16.10
CA PRO A 81 -17.45 4.96 15.42
C PRO A 81 -18.20 5.87 16.40
N ALA A 82 -17.83 7.15 16.42
CA ALA A 82 -18.50 8.15 17.26
C ALA A 82 -19.95 8.30 16.77
N LEU A 83 -20.91 7.87 17.61
CA LEU A 83 -22.33 7.97 17.31
C LEU A 83 -22.68 9.43 16.96
N LYS A 84 -23.25 9.65 15.77
CA LYS A 84 -23.83 10.95 15.42
C LYS A 84 -25.03 11.15 16.34
N HIS A 85 -24.88 11.99 17.36
CA HIS A 85 -26.03 12.55 18.05
C HIS A 85 -26.86 13.32 17.01
N GLN A 86 -28.05 12.81 16.70
CA GLN A 86 -29.11 13.58 16.05
C GLN A 86 -29.62 14.65 17.01
#